data_AF-A0A563EVU3-F1
#
_entry.id   AF-A0A563EVU3-F1
#
_cell.length_a   1.000
_cell.length_b   1.000
_cell.length_c   1.000
_cell.angle_alpha   90.00
_cell.angle_beta   90.00
_cell.angle_gamma   90.00
#
_symmetry.space_group_name_H-M   'P 1'
#
loop_
_entity.id
_entity.type
_entity.pdbx_description
1 polymer ?
#
loop_
_entity_poly.entity_id
_entity_poly.type
_entity_poly.pdbx_seq_one_letter_code
_entity_poly.pdbx_strand_id
1 'polypeptide(L)'
;MAEAPVGNLVLYVIAAVAPSLLFWALLRLPRLIRRMRHPKLVVEAPPVEMIAADLRRVRRVLRFYQPGTPAVRRISARQAYDELLKQACLAVDVEHRLDTLPEGVDRDIERLRVEESLRCAGLRLSD
;
A
#
# COMPACT_ATOMS: atom_id res chain seq x y z
N MET A 1 -28.74 -16.90 45.70
CA MET A 1 -27.28 -16.70 45.73
C MET A 1 -26.67 -17.37 44.49
N ALA A 2 -26.72 -16.72 43.31
CA ALA A 2 -26.11 -17.25 42.09
C ALA A 2 -25.89 -16.13 41.05
N GLU A 3 -25.16 -15.07 41.41
CA GLU A 3 -24.80 -13.99 40.47
C GLU A 3 -23.30 -13.94 40.13
N ALA A 4 -22.52 -14.91 40.61
CA ALA A 4 -21.07 -14.95 40.41
C ALA A 4 -20.55 -15.40 39.02
N PRO A 5 -21.23 -16.23 38.19
CA PRO A 5 -20.57 -16.80 37.01
C PRO A 5 -20.51 -15.84 35.82
N VAL A 6 -21.47 -14.92 35.68
CA VAL A 6 -21.55 -14.02 34.52
C VAL A 6 -20.47 -12.94 34.58
N GLY A 7 -20.21 -12.38 35.77
CA GLY A 7 -19.20 -11.35 35.96
C GLY A 7 -17.78 -11.84 35.63
N ASN A 8 -17.45 -13.08 36.01
CA ASN A 8 -16.14 -13.66 35.75
C ASN A 8 -15.95 -14.01 34.26
N LEU A 9 -17.01 -14.46 33.58
CA LEU A 9 -16.99 -14.73 32.15
C LEU A 9 -16.76 -13.44 31.34
N VAL A 10 -17.43 -12.35 31.71
CA VAL A 10 -17.24 -11.04 31.08
C VAL A 10 -15.81 -10.54 31.27
N LEU A 11 -15.23 -10.71 32.47
CA LEU A 11 -13.83 -10.37 32.76
C LEU A 11 -12.85 -11.16 31.88
N TYR A 12 -13.08 -12.47 31.70
CA TYR A 12 -12.25 -13.31 30.84
C TYR A 12 -12.36 -12.93 29.36
N VAL A 13 -13.58 -12.67 28.87
CA VAL A 13 -13.80 -12.23 27.48
C VAL A 13 -13.12 -10.89 27.24
N ILE A 14 -13.23 -9.93 28.16
CA ILE A 14 -12.54 -8.65 28.06
C ILE A 14 -11.02 -8.86 28.08
N ALA A 15 -10.48 -9.66 29.00
CA ALA A 15 -9.04 -9.91 29.09
C ALA A 15 -8.46 -10.61 27.85
N ALA A 16 -9.23 -11.47 27.17
CA ALA A 16 -8.80 -12.17 25.97
C ALA A 16 -8.98 -11.35 24.68
N VAL A 17 -10.08 -10.60 24.58
CA VAL A 17 -10.45 -9.84 23.38
C VAL A 17 -9.79 -8.47 23.35
N ALA A 18 -9.62 -7.82 24.51
CA ALA A 18 -8.98 -6.51 24.61
C ALA A 18 -7.56 -6.47 24.03
N PRO A 19 -6.62 -7.40 24.30
CA PRO A 19 -5.29 -7.34 23.71
C PRO A 19 -5.32 -7.55 22.19
N SER A 20 -6.25 -8.38 21.69
CA SER A 20 -6.43 -8.61 20.24
C SER A 20 -6.99 -7.36 19.54
N LEU A 21 -8.01 -6.74 20.12
CA LEU A 21 -8.60 -5.49 19.62
C LEU A 21 -7.64 -4.31 19.76
N LEU A 22 -6.89 -4.23 20.86
CA LEU A 22 -5.88 -3.19 21.10
C LEU A 22 -4.73 -3.34 20.11
N PHE A 23 -4.23 -4.56 19.89
CA PHE A 23 -3.21 -4.84 18.90
C PHE A 23 -3.69 -4.49 17.48
N TRP A 24 -4.92 -4.88 17.13
CA TRP A 24 -5.52 -4.54 15.85
C TRP A 24 -5.75 -3.02 15.69
N ALA A 25 -6.20 -2.35 16.75
CA ALA A 25 -6.37 -0.90 16.78
C ALA A 25 -5.03 -0.19 16.67
N LEU A 26 -3.97 -0.65 17.35
CA LEU A 26 -2.60 -0.13 17.22
C LEU A 26 -2.08 -0.31 15.80
N LEU A 27 -2.34 -1.46 15.15
CA LEU A 27 -1.99 -1.69 13.75
C LEU A 27 -2.78 -0.80 12.78
N ARG A 28 -4.01 -0.38 13.15
CA ARG A 28 -4.85 0.52 12.35
C ARG A 28 -4.68 2.00 12.66
N LEU A 29 -4.19 2.35 13.84
CA LEU A 29 -3.97 3.71 14.31
C LEU A 29 -3.11 4.55 13.34
N PRO A 30 -1.95 4.05 12.83
CA PRO A 30 -1.18 4.82 11.87
C PRO A 30 -1.92 5.04 10.56
N ARG A 31 -2.73 4.06 10.09
CA ARG A 31 -3.58 4.22 8.89
C ARG A 31 -4.63 5.31 9.08
N LEU A 32 -5.32 5.32 10.22
CA LEU A 32 -6.38 6.30 10.51
C LEU A 32 -5.84 7.74 10.64
N ILE A 33 -4.71 7.91 11.34
CA ILE A 33 -4.04 9.21 11.48
C ILE A 33 -3.56 9.71 10.11
N ARG A 34 -3.14 8.81 9.22
CA ARG A 34 -2.61 9.17 7.91
C ARG A 34 -3.70 9.57 6.92
N ARG A 35 -4.86 8.91 6.93
CA ARG A 35 -6.04 9.34 6.18
C ARG A 35 -6.45 10.79 6.51
N MET A 36 -6.18 11.24 7.73
CA MET A 36 -6.42 12.62 8.18
C MET A 36 -5.27 13.57 7.79
N ARG A 37 -4.03 13.05 7.72
CA ARG A 37 -2.82 13.83 7.43
C ARG A 37 -2.54 14.02 5.96
N HIS A 38 -3.05 13.16 5.07
CA HIS A 38 -2.91 13.36 3.63
C HIS A 38 -3.71 14.60 3.25
N PRO A 39 -3.06 15.75 2.96
CA PRO A 39 -3.77 16.88 2.40
C PRO A 39 -4.33 16.36 1.09
N LYS A 40 -5.65 16.42 0.96
CA LYS A 40 -6.39 16.04 -0.23
C LYS A 40 -5.81 16.85 -1.39
N LEU A 41 -4.82 16.30 -2.09
CA LEU A 41 -4.43 16.79 -3.41
C LEU A 41 -5.68 16.54 -4.25
N VAL A 42 -6.46 17.60 -4.45
CA VAL A 42 -7.60 17.66 -5.36
C VAL A 42 -7.03 17.61 -6.78
N VAL A 43 -6.43 16.47 -7.11
CA VAL A 43 -6.44 15.96 -8.47
C VAL A 43 -7.60 14.98 -8.41
N GLU A 44 -8.53 15.02 -9.36
CA GLU A 44 -9.52 13.96 -9.56
C GLU A 44 -8.75 12.64 -9.65
N ALA A 45 -8.56 11.98 -8.51
CA ALA A 45 -7.79 10.77 -8.44
C ALA A 45 -8.55 9.79 -9.34
N PRO A 46 -7.90 9.26 -10.39
CA PRO A 46 -8.56 8.33 -11.27
C PRO A 46 -9.19 7.20 -10.46
N PRO A 47 -10.33 6.65 -10.90
CA PRO A 47 -10.87 5.45 -10.27
C PRO A 47 -9.76 4.40 -10.14
N VAL A 48 -9.73 3.72 -9.00
CA VAL A 48 -8.67 2.77 -8.62
C VAL A 48 -8.44 1.72 -9.70
N GLU A 49 -9.49 1.37 -10.44
CA GLU A 49 -9.49 0.46 -11.58
C GLU A 49 -8.63 0.97 -12.73
N MET A 50 -8.64 2.28 -13.00
CA MET A 50 -7.83 2.93 -14.03
C MET A 50 -6.36 2.92 -13.63
N ILE A 51 -6.05 3.20 -12.36
CA ILE A 51 -4.68 3.13 -11.83
C ILE A 51 -4.14 1.70 -11.95
N ALA A 52 -4.94 0.69 -11.62
CA ALA A 52 -4.56 -0.71 -11.79
C ALA A 52 -4.31 -1.08 -13.26
N ALA A 53 -5.14 -0.58 -14.18
CA ALA A 53 -4.98 -0.80 -15.60
C ALA A 53 -3.70 -0.14 -16.15
N ASP A 54 -3.40 1.08 -15.75
CA ASP A 54 -2.19 1.81 -16.14
C ASP A 54 -0.93 1.15 -15.58
N LEU A 55 -0.97 0.69 -14.33
CA LEU A 55 0.12 -0.10 -13.74
C LEU A 55 0.39 -1.38 -14.53
N ARG A 56 -0.66 -2.14 -14.90
CA ARG A 56 -0.52 -3.34 -15.74
C ARG A 56 0.08 -2.99 -17.11
N ARG A 57 -0.35 -1.89 -17.72
CA ARG A 57 0.13 -1.42 -19.03
C ARG A 57 1.61 -1.05 -18.98
N VAL A 58 2.03 -0.21 -18.03
CA VAL A 58 3.43 0.24 -17.91
C VAL A 58 4.35 -0.91 -17.53
N ARG A 59 3.92 -1.79 -16.62
CA ARG A 59 4.68 -3.00 -16.26
C ARG A 59 4.93 -3.88 -17.48
N ARG A 60 3.92 -4.06 -18.34
CA ARG A 60 4.04 -4.84 -19.57
C ARG A 60 5.06 -4.19 -20.53
N VAL A 61 5.02 -2.87 -20.71
CA VAL A 61 6.02 -2.14 -21.52
C VAL A 61 7.43 -2.34 -20.98
N LEU A 62 7.62 -2.25 -19.65
CA LEU A 62 8.91 -2.47 -19.01
C LEU A 62 9.45 -3.89 -19.22
N ARG A 63 8.59 -4.92 -19.20
CA ARG A 63 8.98 -6.32 -19.48
C ARG A 63 9.47 -6.54 -20.92
N PHE A 64 8.99 -5.73 -21.87
CA PHE A 64 9.35 -5.87 -23.29
C PHE A 64 10.64 -5.14 -23.67
N TYR A 65 11.30 -4.44 -22.75
CA TYR A 65 12.58 -3.79 -23.05
C TYR A 65 13.71 -4.81 -23.19
N GLN A 66 14.16 -5.00 -24.43
CA GLN A 66 15.31 -5.82 -24.79
C GLN A 66 16.65 -5.08 -24.58
N PRO A 67 17.77 -5.81 -24.44
CA PRO A 67 19.11 -5.23 -24.49
C PRO A 67 19.28 -4.51 -25.84
N GLY A 68 19.42 -3.18 -25.81
CA GLY A 68 19.39 -2.33 -27.02
C GLY A 68 18.36 -1.20 -26.96
N THR A 69 17.40 -1.28 -26.04
CA THR A 69 16.50 -0.16 -25.76
C THR A 69 17.29 1.04 -25.20
N PRO A 70 17.11 2.27 -25.71
CA PRO A 70 17.81 3.46 -25.21
C PRO A 70 17.64 3.60 -23.70
N ALA A 71 18.74 3.87 -22.99
CA ALA A 71 18.74 4.01 -21.53
C ALA A 71 17.71 5.05 -21.05
N VAL A 72 17.57 6.15 -21.77
CA VAL A 72 16.58 7.22 -21.50
C VAL A 72 15.14 6.68 -21.48
N ARG A 73 14.76 5.81 -22.42
CA ARG A 73 13.41 5.22 -22.46
C ARG A 73 13.13 4.27 -21.30
N ARG A 74 14.16 3.55 -20.86
CA ARG A 74 14.06 2.67 -19.69
C ARG A 74 13.90 3.47 -18.41
N ILE A 75 14.64 4.57 -18.26
CA ILE A 75 14.58 5.46 -17.10
C ILE A 75 13.21 6.16 -17.06
N SER A 76 12.75 6.74 -18.16
CA SER A 76 11.46 7.45 -18.19
C SER A 76 10.28 6.52 -17.87
N ALA A 77 10.30 5.28 -18.39
CA ALA A 77 9.27 4.30 -18.07
C ALA A 77 9.30 3.85 -16.60
N ARG A 78 10.49 3.77 -15.97
CA ARG A 78 10.60 3.48 -14.53
C ARG A 78 10.07 4.63 -13.67
N GLN A 79 10.36 5.87 -14.04
CA GLN A 79 9.82 7.04 -13.36
C GLN A 79 8.29 7.09 -13.47
N ALA A 80 7.74 6.84 -14.67
CA ALA A 80 6.29 6.75 -14.86
C ALA A 80 5.67 5.62 -14.03
N TYR A 81 6.37 4.48 -13.90
CA TYR A 81 5.92 3.38 -13.05
C TYR A 81 5.90 3.77 -11.57
N ASP A 82 6.91 4.49 -11.08
CA ASP A 82 6.95 4.97 -9.70
C ASP A 82 5.83 5.95 -9.39
N GLU A 83 5.53 6.89 -10.29
CA GLU A 83 4.40 7.81 -10.11
C GLU A 83 3.07 7.06 -10.00
N LEU A 84 2.86 6.05 -10.84
CA LEU A 84 1.66 5.21 -10.75
C LEU A 84 1.60 4.41 -9.44
N LEU A 85 2.74 3.91 -8.94
CA LEU A 85 2.81 3.24 -7.64
C LEU A 85 2.46 4.19 -6.50
N LYS A 86 2.91 5.45 -6.54
CA LYS A 86 2.56 6.48 -5.55
C LYS A 86 1.06 6.77 -5.57
N GLN A 87 0.49 6.96 -6.75
CA GLN A 87 -0.96 7.18 -6.91
C GLN A 87 -1.78 6.01 -6.36
N ALA A 88 -1.36 4.77 -6.65
CA ALA A 88 -1.99 3.58 -6.09
C ALA A 88 -1.89 3.55 -4.56
N CYS A 89 -0.69 3.82 -4.00
CA CYS A 89 -0.48 3.88 -2.56
C CYS A 89 -1.34 4.94 -1.88
N LEU A 90 -1.52 6.10 -2.50
CA LEU A 90 -2.42 7.14 -2.01
C LEU A 90 -3.88 6.67 -2.01
N ALA A 91 -4.31 5.99 -3.07
CA ALA A 91 -5.69 5.54 -3.21
C ALA A 91 -6.08 4.46 -2.18
N VAL A 92 -5.16 3.55 -1.83
CA VAL A 92 -5.41 2.47 -0.85
C VAL A 92 -4.78 2.71 0.53
N ASP A 93 -4.22 3.90 0.75
CA ASP A 93 -3.56 4.29 1.99
C ASP A 93 -2.42 3.32 2.42
N VAL A 94 -1.52 2.99 1.49
CA VAL A 94 -0.26 2.25 1.72
C VAL A 94 0.94 3.18 1.83
N GLU A 95 1.92 2.87 2.69
CA GLU A 95 3.14 3.67 2.86
C GLU A 95 4.18 3.32 1.81
N HIS A 96 4.89 4.32 1.31
CA HIS A 96 6.01 4.14 0.40
C HIS A 96 7.12 5.14 0.70
N ARG A 97 8.34 4.77 0.31
CA ARG A 97 9.53 5.62 0.39
C ARG A 97 10.13 5.95 -0.99
N LEU A 98 9.32 5.79 -2.05
CA LEU A 98 9.75 5.98 -3.43
C LEU A 98 10.28 7.41 -3.71
N ASP A 99 9.80 8.43 -3.00
CA ASP A 99 10.28 9.81 -3.13
C ASP A 99 11.59 10.09 -2.39
N THR A 100 11.89 9.33 -1.34
CA THR A 100 13.00 9.62 -0.43
C THR A 100 14.25 8.80 -0.73
N LEU A 101 14.08 7.59 -1.27
CA LEU A 101 15.21 6.73 -1.64
C LEU A 101 15.82 7.16 -2.96
N PRO A 102 17.14 7.26 -3.13
CA PRO A 102 17.76 7.57 -4.42
C PRO A 102 17.55 6.44 -5.44
N GLU A 103 17.68 6.74 -6.74
CA GLU A 103 17.70 5.70 -7.78
C GLU A 103 18.82 4.68 -7.52
N GLY A 104 18.50 3.40 -7.71
CA GLY A 104 19.41 2.29 -7.45
C GLY A 104 18.71 1.12 -6.76
N VAL A 105 19.51 0.25 -6.16
CA VAL A 105 19.04 -1.00 -5.56
C VAL A 105 18.01 -0.77 -4.44
N ASP A 106 18.19 0.26 -3.62
CA ASP A 106 17.26 0.56 -2.52
C ASP A 106 15.87 0.94 -3.03
N ARG A 107 15.80 1.76 -4.09
CA ARG A 107 14.51 2.13 -4.72
C ARG A 107 13.89 0.93 -5.45
N ASP A 108 14.70 0.05 -6.03
CA ASP A 108 14.21 -1.21 -6.62
C ASP A 108 13.61 -2.15 -5.56
N ILE A 109 14.23 -2.27 -4.38
CA ILE A 109 13.70 -3.05 -3.26
C ILE A 109 12.39 -2.43 -2.75
N GLU A 110 12.35 -1.10 -2.59
CA GLU A 110 11.14 -0.40 -2.17
C GLU A 110 10.00 -0.61 -3.18
N ARG A 111 10.28 -0.59 -4.50
CA ARG A 111 9.28 -0.92 -5.53
C ARG A 111 8.67 -2.29 -5.28
N LEU A 112 9.48 -3.32 -5.05
CA LEU A 112 8.99 -4.68 -4.77
C LEU A 112 8.13 -4.74 -3.50
N ARG A 113 8.57 -4.07 -2.43
CA ARG A 113 7.82 -3.99 -1.16
C ARG A 113 6.48 -3.26 -1.35
N VAL A 114 6.46 -2.19 -2.13
CA VAL A 114 5.24 -1.44 -2.46
C VAL A 114 4.30 -2.29 -3.31
N GLU A 115 4.80 -2.97 -4.33
CA GLU A 115 3.99 -3.89 -5.15
C GLU A 115 3.29 -4.95 -4.29
N GLU A 116 4.02 -5.55 -3.35
CA GLU A 116 3.45 -6.56 -2.45
C GLU A 116 2.44 -5.94 -1.47
N SER A 117 2.70 -4.73 -0.98
CA SER A 117 1.78 -4.01 -0.09
C SER A 117 0.46 -3.66 -0.80
N LEU A 118 0.55 -3.23 -2.06
CA LEU A 118 -0.62 -2.98 -2.91
C LEU A 118 -1.40 -4.28 -3.18
N ARG A 119 -0.69 -5.39 -3.44
CA ARG A 119 -1.32 -6.72 -3.58
C ARG A 119 -2.07 -7.11 -2.31
N CYS A 120 -1.46 -6.95 -1.14
CA CYS A 120 -2.10 -7.20 0.15
C CYS A 120 -3.33 -6.31 0.39
N ALA A 121 -3.36 -5.10 -0.18
CA ALA A 121 -4.49 -4.19 -0.14
C ALA A 121 -5.59 -4.52 -1.18
N GLY A 122 -5.40 -5.55 -2.01
CA GLY A 122 -6.37 -6.02 -3.01
C GLY A 122 -6.10 -5.53 -4.44
N LEU A 123 -5.06 -4.72 -4.66
CA LEU A 123 -4.65 -4.28 -6.00
C LEU A 123 -3.80 -5.36 -6.67
N ARG A 124 -4.42 -6.13 -7.58
CA ARG A 124 -3.69 -7.12 -8.38
C ARG A 124 -2.92 -6.45 -9.53
N LEU A 125 -1.61 -6.37 -9.34
CA LEU A 125 -0.63 -5.83 -10.30
C LEU A 125 -0.12 -6.87 -11.31
N SER A 126 -0.52 -8.13 -11.14
CA SER A 126 -0.38 -9.21 -12.11
C SER A 126 -1.76 -9.81 -12.34
N ASP A 127 -2.01 -10.28 -13.56
CA ASP A 127 -3.04 -11.31 -13.77
C ASP A 127 -2.69 -12.58 -12.99
#